data_AF-A0A378VV62-F1
#
_entry.id   AF-A0A378VV62-F1
#
_cell.length_a   1.000
_cell.length_b   1.000
_cell.length_c   1.000
_cell.angle_alpha   90.00
_cell.angle_beta   90.00
_cell.angle_gamma   90.00
#
_symmetry.space_group_name_H-M   'P 1'
#
loop_
_entity.id
_entity.type
_entity.pdbx_description
1 polymer ?
#
loop_
_entity_poly.entity_id
_entity_poly.type
_entity_poly.pdbx_seq_one_letter_code
_entity_poly.pdbx_strand_id
1 'polypeptide(L)'
;MRILTPEFCAHYEGRLMNIHPSILPSFTGLHTHERALEAGCRVAGCTIHFVTAELDCGPIVSQGIVPILDGDTADDVAARVLAVEHKLYPKAVADVAAGRLIIEGNRVRNSENADAARFLTA
;
A
#
# COMPACT_ATOMS: atom_id res chain seq x y z
N MET A 1 -2.92 -11.19 -12.80
CA MET A 1 -2.13 -11.19 -11.55
C MET A 1 -1.62 -12.60 -11.28
N ARG A 2 -0.39 -12.76 -10.76
CA ARG A 2 0.20 -14.08 -10.40
C ARG A 2 0.81 -13.97 -9.02
N ILE A 3 0.58 -14.99 -8.17
CA ILE A 3 1.19 -15.08 -6.84
C ILE A 3 2.64 -15.58 -7.01
N LEU A 4 3.58 -14.90 -6.34
CA LEU A 4 5.00 -15.27 -6.35
C LEU A 4 5.24 -16.43 -5.36
N THR A 5 6.18 -17.32 -5.70
CA THR A 5 6.49 -18.45 -4.80
C THR A 5 7.29 -17.97 -3.58
N PRO A 6 7.19 -18.66 -2.42
CA PRO A 6 7.95 -18.29 -1.23
C PRO A 6 9.46 -18.18 -1.47
N GLU A 7 10.04 -19.07 -2.26
CA GLU A 7 11.48 -19.07 -2.58
C GLU A 7 11.87 -17.85 -3.40
N PHE A 8 11.01 -17.40 -4.30
CA PHE A 8 11.23 -16.18 -5.07
C PHE A 8 11.18 -14.94 -4.17
N CYS A 9 10.17 -14.87 -3.28
CA CYS A 9 10.04 -13.78 -2.32
C CYS A 9 11.25 -13.71 -1.38
N ALA A 10 11.70 -14.86 -0.86
CA ALA A 10 12.88 -14.95 0.00
C ALA A 10 14.16 -14.51 -0.73
N HIS A 11 14.34 -14.90 -1.99
CA HIS A 11 15.51 -14.49 -2.77
C HIS A 11 15.60 -12.96 -2.91
N TYR A 12 14.47 -12.28 -3.07
CA TYR A 12 14.40 -10.82 -3.24
C TYR A 12 13.88 -10.08 -2.01
N GLU A 13 14.07 -10.65 -0.82
CA GLU A 13 13.64 -10.03 0.44
C GLU A 13 14.17 -8.58 0.57
N GLY A 14 13.30 -7.68 1.01
CA GLY A 14 13.59 -6.23 1.13
C GLY A 14 13.76 -5.48 -0.20
N ARG A 15 13.60 -6.16 -1.35
CA ARG A 15 13.81 -5.58 -2.69
C ARG A 15 12.59 -5.67 -3.60
N LEU A 16 11.57 -6.42 -3.20
CA LEU A 16 10.28 -6.50 -3.90
C LEU A 16 9.29 -5.51 -3.30
N MET A 17 8.70 -4.69 -4.15
CA MET A 17 7.60 -3.78 -3.79
C MET A 17 6.34 -4.19 -4.55
N ASN A 18 5.20 -4.10 -3.86
CA ASN A 18 3.89 -4.32 -4.45
C ASN A 18 2.95 -3.17 -4.11
N ILE A 19 1.95 -3.00 -4.96
CA ILE A 19 0.81 -2.15 -4.71
C ILE A 19 -0.45 -3.01 -4.66
N HIS A 20 -1.21 -2.86 -3.59
CA HIS A 20 -2.44 -3.60 -3.36
C HIS A 20 -3.63 -2.62 -3.32
N PRO A 21 -4.72 -2.85 -4.08
CA PRO A 21 -5.88 -1.95 -4.18
C PRO A 21 -6.82 -2.08 -2.96
N SER A 22 -6.26 -2.06 -1.75
CA SER A 22 -6.97 -1.93 -0.49
C SER A 22 -6.10 -1.27 0.58
N ILE A 23 -6.71 -0.78 1.67
CA ILE A 23 -6.01 -0.39 2.90
C ILE A 23 -5.73 -1.65 3.71
N LEU A 24 -4.54 -2.23 3.53
CA LEU A 24 -4.10 -3.39 4.32
C LEU A 24 -4.06 -3.04 5.82
N PRO A 25 -4.45 -3.97 6.70
CA PRO A 25 -4.70 -5.40 6.45
C PRO A 25 -6.11 -5.75 5.91
N SER A 26 -6.96 -4.78 5.58
CA SER A 26 -8.30 -5.04 5.06
C SER A 26 -8.25 -5.57 3.63
N PHE A 27 -9.13 -6.55 3.33
CA PHE A 27 -9.39 -7.08 1.99
C PHE A 27 -8.11 -7.50 1.23
N THR A 28 -7.39 -8.51 1.73
CA THR A 28 -6.33 -9.20 0.96
C THR A 28 -6.94 -10.00 -0.20
N GLY A 29 -6.14 -10.26 -1.23
CA GLY A 29 -6.55 -11.03 -2.40
C GLY A 29 -7.31 -10.22 -3.45
N LEU A 30 -8.28 -10.85 -4.12
CA LEU A 30 -8.99 -10.28 -5.28
C LEU A 30 -10.29 -9.58 -4.87
N HIS A 31 -10.86 -8.82 -5.82
CA HIS A 31 -12.17 -8.16 -5.73
C HIS A 31 -12.31 -7.24 -4.52
N THR A 32 -11.27 -6.45 -4.24
CA THR A 32 -11.19 -5.62 -3.03
C THR A 32 -12.24 -4.51 -3.02
N HIS A 33 -12.58 -3.95 -4.18
CA HIS A 33 -13.55 -2.87 -4.30
C HIS A 33 -14.99 -3.36 -4.12
N GLU A 34 -15.34 -4.49 -4.76
CA GLU A 34 -16.63 -5.16 -4.59
C GLU A 34 -16.85 -5.53 -3.13
N ARG A 35 -15.83 -6.14 -2.50
CA ARG A 35 -15.91 -6.53 -1.08
C ARG A 35 -16.00 -5.33 -0.14
N ALA A 36 -15.36 -4.21 -0.46
CA ALA A 36 -15.49 -2.98 0.32
C ALA A 36 -16.92 -2.40 0.23
N LEU A 37 -17.53 -2.44 -0.95
CA LEU A 37 -18.92 -2.03 -1.15
C LEU A 37 -19.89 -2.94 -0.39
N GLU A 38 -19.74 -4.26 -0.54
CA GLU A 38 -20.57 -5.27 0.14
C GLU A 38 -20.47 -5.17 1.67
N ALA A 39 -19.29 -4.84 2.19
CA ALA A 39 -19.05 -4.62 3.63
C ALA A 39 -19.61 -3.28 4.15
N GLY A 40 -20.15 -2.42 3.27
CA GLY A 40 -20.67 -1.11 3.65
C GLY A 40 -19.58 -0.09 4.01
N CYS A 41 -18.36 -0.25 3.49
CA CYS A 41 -17.28 0.71 3.72
C CYS A 41 -17.65 2.09 3.15
N ARG A 42 -17.21 3.15 3.84
CA ARG A 42 -17.33 4.54 3.35
C ARG A 42 -16.02 5.06 2.74
N VAL A 43 -14.97 4.26 2.81
CA VAL A 43 -13.65 4.54 2.26
C VAL A 43 -13.07 3.28 1.63
N ALA A 44 -12.32 3.47 0.55
CA ALA A 44 -11.44 2.49 -0.06
C ALA A 44 -10.03 3.08 -0.14
N GLY A 45 -9.08 2.36 -0.70
CA GLY A 45 -7.74 2.89 -0.88
C GLY A 45 -6.78 1.88 -1.46
N CYS A 46 -5.50 2.21 -1.40
CA CYS A 46 -4.40 1.34 -1.79
C CYS A 46 -3.27 1.36 -0.76
N THR A 47 -2.47 0.30 -0.77
CA THR A 47 -1.30 0.13 0.08
C THR A 47 -0.09 -0.23 -0.76
N ILE A 48 0.99 0.51 -0.59
CA ILE A 48 2.31 0.16 -1.12
C ILE A 48 3.10 -0.47 0.01
N HIS A 49 3.63 -1.66 -0.21
CA HIS A 49 4.36 -2.42 0.81
C HIS A 49 5.51 -3.22 0.19
N PHE A 50 6.46 -3.62 1.04
CA PHE A 50 7.44 -4.64 0.66
C PHE A 50 6.79 -6.02 0.68
N VAL A 51 7.11 -6.83 -0.32
CA VAL A 51 6.54 -8.19 -0.48
C VAL A 51 7.22 -9.15 0.49
N THR A 52 6.41 -10.01 1.11
CA THR A 52 6.86 -11.16 1.88
C THR A 52 6.35 -12.46 1.25
N ALA A 53 6.66 -13.61 1.82
CA ALA A 53 6.09 -14.89 1.39
C ALA A 53 4.58 -15.01 1.72
N GLU A 54 4.09 -14.21 2.67
CA GLU A 54 2.67 -14.12 3.00
C GLU A 54 1.97 -13.14 2.04
N LEU A 55 0.83 -13.56 1.50
CA LEU A 55 0.08 -12.81 0.50
C LEU A 55 -0.39 -11.47 1.07
N ASP A 56 -0.14 -10.39 0.31
CA ASP A 56 -0.53 -9.01 0.65
C ASP A 56 -0.16 -8.62 2.09
N CYS A 57 1.01 -9.09 2.53
CA CYS A 57 1.57 -8.82 3.84
C CYS A 57 2.99 -8.27 3.69
N GLY A 58 3.38 -7.42 4.64
CA GLY A 58 4.74 -6.92 4.77
C GLY A 58 4.80 -5.44 5.15
N PRO A 59 6.04 -4.93 5.33
CA PRO A 59 6.26 -3.58 5.80
C PRO A 59 5.61 -2.53 4.89
N ILE A 60 4.73 -1.72 5.48
CA ILE A 60 3.96 -0.72 4.75
C ILE A 60 4.82 0.53 4.50
N VAL A 61 4.92 0.91 3.23
CA VAL A 61 5.63 2.11 2.77
C VAL A 61 4.72 3.33 2.79
N SER A 62 3.54 3.21 2.20
CA SER A 62 2.56 4.30 2.14
C SER A 62 1.17 3.76 1.86
N GLN A 63 0.15 4.50 2.30
CA GLN A 63 -1.25 4.22 2.03
C GLN A 63 -1.96 5.48 1.55
N GLY A 64 -2.98 5.29 0.72
CA GLY A 64 -3.82 6.37 0.24
C GLY A 64 -5.28 5.97 0.28
N ILE A 65 -6.12 6.84 0.82
CA ILE A 65 -7.56 6.59 0.96
C ILE A 65 -8.36 7.43 -0.04
N VAL A 66 -9.52 6.91 -0.43
CA VAL A 66 -10.50 7.59 -1.25
C VAL A 66 -11.90 7.37 -0.65
N PRO A 67 -12.83 8.33 -0.79
CA PRO A 67 -14.20 8.12 -0.39
C PRO A 67 -14.89 7.08 -1.29
N ILE A 68 -15.81 6.33 -0.71
CA ILE A 68 -16.86 5.60 -1.43
C ILE A 68 -18.13 6.44 -1.32
N LEU A 69 -18.68 6.86 -2.45
CA LEU A 69 -19.87 7.70 -2.54
C LEU A 69 -21.13 6.84 -2.64
N ASP A 70 -22.27 7.42 -2.25
CA ASP A 70 -23.56 6.74 -2.38
C ASP A 70 -23.86 6.48 -3.86
N GLY A 71 -24.04 5.21 -4.22
CA GLY A 71 -24.28 4.78 -5.60
C GLY A 71 -23.02 4.46 -6.42
N ASP A 72 -21.82 4.55 -5.84
CA ASP A 72 -20.60 4.09 -6.50
C ASP A 72 -20.70 2.60 -6.88
N THR A 73 -20.26 2.27 -8.09
CA THR A 73 -19.95 0.90 -8.51
C THR A 73 -18.51 0.54 -8.14
N ALA A 74 -18.14 -0.75 -8.24
CA ALA A 74 -16.77 -1.19 -8.01
C ALA A 74 -15.77 -0.50 -8.97
N ASP A 75 -16.18 -0.26 -10.21
CA ASP A 75 -15.37 0.44 -11.22
C ASP A 75 -15.15 1.92 -10.86
N ASP A 76 -16.17 2.59 -10.29
CA ASP A 76 -16.04 3.98 -9.82
C ASP A 76 -15.02 4.10 -8.69
N VAL A 77 -15.08 3.17 -7.74
CA VAL A 77 -14.11 3.06 -6.64
C VAL A 77 -12.72 2.73 -7.21
N ALA A 78 -12.62 1.76 -8.12
CA ALA A 78 -11.36 1.36 -8.74
C ALA A 78 -10.68 2.52 -9.47
N ALA A 79 -11.43 3.28 -10.27
CA ALA A 79 -10.89 4.45 -10.98
C ALA A 79 -10.34 5.51 -10.02
N ARG A 80 -11.02 5.73 -8.89
CA ARG A 80 -10.59 6.68 -7.85
C ARG A 80 -9.34 6.19 -7.12
N VAL A 81 -9.29 4.89 -6.78
CA VAL A 81 -8.11 4.26 -6.16
C VAL A 81 -6.91 4.32 -7.11
N LEU A 82 -7.08 3.97 -8.39
CA LEU A 82 -6.02 3.98 -9.40
C LEU A 82 -5.37 5.36 -9.56
N ALA A 83 -6.15 6.44 -9.45
CA ALA A 83 -5.61 7.80 -9.48
C ALA A 83 -4.69 8.12 -8.28
N VAL A 84 -4.93 7.49 -7.12
CA VAL A 84 -4.07 7.59 -5.93
C VAL A 84 -2.85 6.69 -6.07
N GLU A 85 -3.03 5.48 -6.59
CA GLU A 85 -1.95 4.53 -6.89
C GLU A 85 -0.87 5.16 -7.79
N HIS A 86 -1.28 5.80 -8.89
CA HIS A 86 -0.38 6.49 -9.82
C HIS A 86 0.42 7.63 -9.18
N LYS A 87 0.00 8.15 -8.02
CA LYS A 87 0.76 9.18 -7.29
C LYS A 87 1.71 8.55 -6.28
N LEU A 88 1.22 7.57 -5.52
CA LEU A 88 1.97 6.99 -4.42
C LEU A 88 3.06 6.03 -4.89
N TYR A 89 2.76 5.19 -5.87
CA TYR A 89 3.70 4.15 -6.29
C TYR A 89 5.01 4.69 -6.89
N PRO A 90 4.98 5.68 -7.82
CA PRO A 90 6.22 6.25 -8.34
C PRO A 90 7.05 6.93 -7.26
N LYS A 91 6.40 7.59 -6.28
CA LYS A 91 7.09 8.19 -5.14
C LYS A 91 7.78 7.14 -4.26
N ALA A 92 7.08 6.05 -3.93
CA ALA A 92 7.64 4.97 -3.14
C ALA A 92 8.84 4.31 -3.84
N VAL A 93 8.75 4.07 -5.15
CA VAL A 93 9.86 3.56 -5.97
C VAL A 93 11.04 4.53 -5.97
N ALA A 94 10.79 5.84 -6.13
CA ALA A 94 11.85 6.86 -6.09
C ALA A 94 12.54 6.92 -4.72
N ASP A 95 11.80 6.78 -3.62
CA ASP A 95 12.35 6.75 -2.26
C ASP A 95 13.22 5.50 -2.02
N VAL A 96 12.83 4.34 -2.56
CA VAL A 96 13.67 3.13 -2.54
C VAL A 96 14.92 3.29 -3.39
N ALA A 97 14.79 3.77 -4.62
CA ALA A 97 15.92 3.95 -5.53
C ALA A 97 16.97 4.92 -4.98
N ALA A 98 16.54 5.91 -4.19
CA ALA A 98 17.41 6.85 -3.51
C ALA A 98 17.98 6.35 -2.17
N GLY A 99 17.63 5.14 -1.72
CA GLY A 99 18.09 4.59 -0.44
C GLY A 99 17.54 5.33 0.78
N ARG A 100 16.36 5.96 0.68
CA ARG A 100 15.76 6.77 1.75
C ARG A 100 14.88 5.98 2.72
N LEU A 101 14.61 4.71 2.45
CA LEU A 101 13.68 3.92 3.25
C LEU A 101 14.40 3.00 4.22
N ILE A 102 13.97 3.03 5.48
CA ILE A 102 14.43 2.15 6.55
C ILE A 102 13.25 1.29 7.00
N ILE A 103 13.42 -0.03 6.98
CA ILE A 103 12.39 -0.99 7.42
C ILE A 103 12.59 -1.24 8.93
N GLU A 104 11.54 -0.98 9.71
CA GLU A 104 11.48 -1.20 11.17
C GLU A 104 10.28 -2.10 11.49
N GLY A 105 10.51 -3.41 11.57
CA GLY A 105 9.43 -4.38 11.72
C GLY A 105 8.44 -4.26 10.56
N ASN A 106 7.15 -4.01 10.85
CA ASN A 106 6.11 -3.86 9.82
C ASN A 106 5.90 -2.41 9.34
N ARG A 107 6.79 -1.49 9.72
CA ARG A 107 6.71 -0.07 9.34
C ARG A 107 7.92 0.33 8.52
N VAL A 108 7.73 1.19 7.53
CA VAL A 108 8.83 1.80 6.79
C VAL A 108 8.91 3.28 7.12
N ARG A 109 10.10 3.75 7.46
CA ARG A 109 10.41 5.16 7.70
C ARG A 109 11.17 5.75 6.53
N ASN A 110 10.90 7.00 6.21
CA ASN A 110 11.73 7.78 5.31
C ASN A 110 12.79 8.52 6.16
N SER A 111 14.07 8.31 5.85
CA SER A 111 15.22 8.83 6.58
C SER A 111 15.34 10.36 6.53
N GLU A 112 14.81 11.02 5.49
CA GLU A 112 14.81 12.49 5.38
C GLU A 112 13.66 13.15 6.17
N ASN A 113 12.55 12.45 6.38
CA ASN A 113 11.41 12.96 7.16
C ASN A 113 11.49 12.64 8.66
N ALA A 114 12.50 11.88 9.10
CA ALA A 114 12.67 11.49 10.49
C ALA A 114 12.92 12.70 11.42
N ASP A 115 13.45 13.81 10.89
CA ASP A 115 13.71 15.04 11.64
C ASP A 115 12.51 16.00 11.72
N ALA A 116 11.50 15.87 10.85
CA ALA A 116 10.31 16.72 10.89
C ALA A 116 9.40 16.44 12.10
N ALA A 117 9.51 15.25 12.70
CA ALA A 117 8.75 14.87 13.90
C ALA A 117 9.24 15.55 15.19
N ARG A 118 10.34 16.32 15.17
CA ARG A 118 10.84 17.07 16.33
C ARG A 118 10.09 18.38 16.61
N PHE A 119 9.17 18.81 15.75
CA PHE A 119 8.46 20.09 15.89
C PHE A 119 7.05 20.01 16.50
N LEU A 120 6.62 18.85 17.03
CA LEU A 120 5.30 18.72 17.71
C LEU A 120 5.40 18.42 19.21
N THR A 121 6.56 18.67 19.82
CA THR A 121 6.72 18.73 21.28
C THR A 121 7.29 20.08 21.69
N ALA A 122 6.42 21.09 21.73
CA ALA A 122 6.58 22.33 22.48
C ALA A 122 5.20 22.86 22.85
#